data_AF-A0A3D3W2U5-F1
#
_entry.id   AF-A0A3D3W2U5-F1
#
_cell.length_a   1.000
_cell.length_b   1.000
_cell.length_c   1.000
_cell.angle_alpha   90.00
_cell.angle_beta   90.00
_cell.angle_gamma   90.00
#
_symmetry.space_group_name_H-M   'P 1'
#
loop_
_entity.id
_entity.type
_entity.pdbx_description
1 polymer ?
#
loop_
_entity_poly.entity_id
_entity_poly.type
_entity_poly.pdbx_seq_one_letter_code
_entity_poly.pdbx_strand_id
1 'polypeptide(L)'
;EPLLGHLTELLLLQLTPAQLSQLSGVAGSLSVRTSADPSARRTLVSFWQKLRNQSRPGDDLWLEASLRLAESTAIEGRRQDALRMLQVVNVLHPEWGRAERKQRAAMLQKQLESAP
;
A
#
# COMPACT_ATOMS: atom_id res chain seq x y z
N GLU A 1 -17.06 -3.38 -8.68
CA GLU A 1 -16.58 -1.98 -8.63
C GLU A 1 -17.16 -1.05 -7.54
N PRO A 2 -18.42 -1.16 -7.05
CA PRO A 2 -18.97 -0.13 -6.14
C PRO A 2 -18.27 -0.03 -4.77
N LEU A 3 -17.78 -1.15 -4.23
CA LEU A 3 -17.14 -1.20 -2.92
C LEU A 3 -15.84 -0.38 -2.82
N LEU A 4 -14.98 -0.37 -3.84
CA LEU A 4 -13.71 0.36 -3.82
C LEU A 4 -13.92 1.89 -3.90
N GLY A 5 -14.91 2.32 -4.67
CA GLY A 5 -15.35 3.71 -4.70
C GLY A 5 -15.84 4.16 -3.32
N HIS A 6 -16.69 3.36 -2.68
CA HIS A 6 -17.18 3.62 -1.33
C HIS A 6 -16.05 3.66 -0.29
N LEU A 7 -15.04 2.78 -0.36
CA LEU A 7 -13.89 2.85 0.55
C LEU A 7 -13.13 4.18 0.43
N THR A 8 -13.00 4.70 -0.79
CA THR A 8 -12.31 5.96 -1.06
C THR A 8 -13.13 7.17 -0.60
N GLU A 9 -14.46 7.09 -0.68
CA GLU A 9 -15.37 8.09 -0.14
C GLU A 9 -15.41 8.06 1.39
N LEU A 10 -15.36 6.88 2.01
CA LEU A 10 -15.30 6.74 3.47
C LEU A 10 -14.03 7.38 4.05
N LEU A 11 -12.90 7.34 3.34
CA LEU A 11 -11.67 8.08 3.73
C LEU A 11 -11.82 9.61 3.71
N LEU A 12 -12.88 10.16 3.10
CA LEU A 12 -13.18 11.59 3.16
C LEU A 12 -13.98 11.97 4.42
N LEU A 13 -14.52 10.99 5.14
CA LEU A 13 -15.14 11.19 6.45
C LEU A 13 -14.04 11.21 7.52
N GLN A 14 -14.23 11.99 8.60
CA GLN A 14 -13.33 11.95 9.75
C GLN A 14 -13.46 10.63 10.49
N LEU A 15 -12.79 9.61 9.97
CA LEU A 15 -12.80 8.26 10.51
C LEU A 15 -11.88 8.17 11.72
N THR A 16 -12.32 7.39 12.71
CA THR A 16 -11.48 7.05 13.85
C THR A 16 -10.31 6.15 13.40
N PRO A 17 -9.18 6.14 14.15
CA PRO A 17 -8.05 5.25 13.84
C PRO A 17 -8.44 3.76 13.72
N ALA A 18 -9.40 3.32 14.53
CA ALA A 18 -9.91 1.95 14.49
C ALA A 18 -10.65 1.64 13.17
N GLN A 19 -11.47 2.58 12.68
CA GLN A 19 -12.16 2.44 11.40
C GLN A 19 -11.17 2.47 10.22
N LEU A 20 -10.15 3.33 10.27
CA LEU A 20 -9.09 3.35 9.26
C LEU A 20 -8.34 2.00 9.19
N SER A 21 -8.04 1.41 10.34
CA SER A 21 -7.41 0.07 10.40
C SER A 21 -8.29 -1.03 9.83
N GLN A 22 -9.61 -0.98 10.03
CA GLN A 22 -10.53 -1.96 9.43
C GLN A 22 -10.59 -1.79 7.91
N LEU A 23 -10.69 -0.55 7.43
CA LEU A 23 -10.72 -0.25 5.99
C LEU A 23 -9.43 -0.66 5.29
N SER A 24 -8.26 -0.43 5.91
CA SER A 24 -6.99 -0.88 5.36
C SER A 24 -6.92 -2.41 5.28
N GLY A 25 -7.48 -3.13 6.25
CA GLY A 25 -7.59 -4.59 6.20
C GLY A 25 -8.43 -5.08 5.02
N VAL A 26 -9.61 -4.48 4.82
CA VAL A 26 -10.49 -4.78 3.69
C VAL A 26 -9.81 -4.47 2.35
N ALA A 27 -9.22 -3.28 2.19
CA ALA A 27 -8.50 -2.89 0.97
C ALA A 27 -7.30 -3.81 0.67
N GLY A 28 -6.60 -4.28 1.72
CA GLY A 28 -5.51 -5.24 1.60
C GLY A 28 -5.98 -6.58 1.01
N SER A 29 -7.14 -7.08 1.47
CA SER A 29 -7.75 -8.31 0.92
C SER A 29 -8.22 -8.15 -0.53
N LEU A 30 -8.68 -6.95 -0.92
CA LEU A 30 -9.13 -6.65 -2.27
C LEU A 30 -7.97 -6.52 -3.26
N SER A 31 -6.80 -6.07 -2.80
CA SER A 31 -5.60 -5.92 -3.63
C SER A 31 -5.14 -7.25 -4.24
N VAL A 32 -5.31 -8.37 -3.50
CA VAL A 32 -5.00 -9.73 -4.00
C VAL A 32 -5.94 -10.17 -5.14
N ARG A 33 -7.20 -9.70 -5.13
CA ARG A 33 -8.25 -10.14 -6.05
C ARG A 33 -8.41 -9.26 -7.30
N THR A 34 -7.99 -8.00 -7.20
CA THR A 34 -8.25 -6.98 -8.23
C THR A 34 -7.11 -6.78 -9.22
N SER A 35 -6.06 -7.60 -9.14
CA SER A 35 -4.88 -7.53 -10.01
C SER A 35 -5.19 -7.64 -11.52
N ALA A 36 -6.38 -8.13 -11.92
CA ALA A 36 -6.78 -8.24 -13.32
C ALA A 36 -7.42 -6.96 -13.88
N ASP A 37 -8.08 -6.15 -13.05
CA ASP A 37 -8.89 -5.00 -13.50
C ASP A 37 -8.13 -3.66 -13.36
N PRO A 38 -7.84 -2.94 -14.46
CA PRO A 38 -7.17 -1.66 -14.42
C PRO A 38 -7.96 -0.52 -13.75
N SER A 39 -9.30 -0.55 -13.76
CA SER A 39 -10.12 0.49 -13.08
C SER A 39 -10.01 0.32 -11.56
N ALA A 40 -10.21 -0.92 -11.09
CA ALA A 40 -10.12 -1.28 -9.68
C ALA A 40 -8.72 -0.99 -9.09
N ARG A 41 -7.66 -1.25 -9.87
CA ARG A 41 -6.27 -0.92 -9.47
C ARG A 41 -6.07 0.58 -9.26
N ARG A 42 -6.53 1.42 -10.18
CA ARG A 42 -6.41 2.89 -10.04
C ARG A 42 -7.14 3.40 -8.80
N THR A 43 -8.31 2.85 -8.49
CA THR A 43 -9.06 3.21 -7.28
C THR A 43 -8.33 2.78 -6.01
N LEU A 44 -7.76 1.56 -5.98
CA LEU A 44 -6.96 1.11 -4.85
C LEU A 44 -5.70 1.94 -4.65
N VAL A 45 -4.98 2.28 -5.72
CA VAL A 45 -3.82 3.18 -5.64
C VAL A 45 -4.23 4.53 -5.04
N SER A 46 -5.35 5.09 -5.50
CA SER A 46 -5.87 6.36 -4.98
C SER A 46 -6.23 6.25 -3.49
N PHE A 47 -6.85 5.15 -3.07
CA PHE A 47 -7.14 4.86 -1.67
C PHE A 47 -5.86 4.82 -0.83
N TRP A 48 -4.85 4.06 -1.25
CA TRP A 48 -3.59 3.93 -0.51
C TRP A 48 -2.80 5.23 -0.46
N GLN A 49 -2.81 6.04 -1.53
CA GLN A 49 -2.23 7.37 -1.54
C GLN A 49 -2.90 8.28 -0.51
N LYS A 50 -4.24 8.32 -0.47
CA LYS A 50 -4.98 9.10 0.52
C LYS A 50 -4.70 8.64 1.94
N LEU A 51 -4.75 7.33 2.20
CA LEU A 51 -4.46 6.77 3.52
C LEU A 51 -3.05 7.15 3.98
N ARG A 52 -2.04 7.00 3.10
CA ARG A 52 -0.66 7.38 3.41
C ARG A 52 -0.51 8.86 3.73
N ASN A 53 -1.22 9.74 3.02
CA ASN A 53 -1.14 11.19 3.23
C ASN A 53 -1.85 11.64 4.52
N GLN A 54 -2.87 10.91 4.98
CA GLN A 54 -3.60 11.19 6.22
C GLN A 54 -2.95 10.56 7.46
N SER A 55 -2.14 9.52 7.26
CA SER A 55 -1.48 8.78 8.35
C SER A 55 -0.16 9.45 8.76
N ARG A 56 0.27 9.21 10.01
CA ARG A 56 1.54 9.74 10.50
C ARG A 56 2.71 8.94 9.92
N PRO A 57 3.78 9.57 9.40
CA PRO A 57 4.95 8.84 8.94
C PRO A 57 5.49 7.87 9.99
N GLY A 58 5.71 6.62 9.58
CA GLY A 58 6.20 5.54 10.44
C GLY A 58 5.13 4.82 11.27
N ASP A 59 3.87 5.25 11.24
CA ASP A 59 2.77 4.49 11.85
C ASP A 59 2.38 3.27 10.98
N ASP A 60 1.59 2.38 11.57
CA ASP A 60 1.22 1.11 10.92
C ASP A 60 0.44 1.30 9.61
N LEU A 61 -0.41 2.33 9.52
CA LEU A 61 -1.21 2.59 8.33
C LEU A 61 -0.35 3.19 7.22
N TRP A 62 0.53 4.12 7.56
CA TRP A 62 1.48 4.75 6.65
C TRP A 62 2.44 3.72 6.06
N LEU A 63 2.96 2.80 6.90
CA LEU A 63 3.87 1.75 6.47
C LEU A 63 3.17 0.72 5.57
N GLU A 64 1.94 0.30 5.92
CA GLU A 64 1.16 -0.60 5.07
C GLU A 64 0.84 0.06 3.72
N ALA A 65 0.36 1.31 3.73
CA ALA A 65 0.05 2.04 2.51
C ALA A 65 1.30 2.23 1.63
N SER A 66 2.46 2.51 2.22
CA SER A 66 3.72 2.65 1.49
C SER A 66 4.13 1.33 0.80
N LEU A 67 3.97 0.18 1.47
CA LEU A 67 4.20 -1.12 0.86
C LEU A 67 3.22 -1.40 -0.30
N ARG A 68 1.93 -1.14 -0.11
CA ARG A 68 0.89 -1.36 -1.15
C ARG A 68 1.09 -0.51 -2.39
N LEU A 69 1.57 0.73 -2.22
CA LEU A 69 1.90 1.60 -3.35
C LEU A 69 3.14 1.12 -4.10
N ALA A 70 4.16 0.59 -3.40
CA ALA A 70 5.31 -0.02 -4.05
C ALA A 70 4.92 -1.29 -4.82
N GLU A 71 4.07 -2.16 -4.25
CA GLU A 71 3.51 -3.34 -4.93
C GLU A 71 2.76 -2.93 -6.21
N SER A 72 1.92 -1.90 -6.14
CA SER A 72 1.16 -1.41 -7.31
C SER A 72 2.08 -0.86 -8.40
N THR A 73 3.10 -0.09 -8.00
CA THR A 73 4.10 0.48 -8.92
C THR A 73 4.92 -0.62 -9.62
N ALA A 74 5.22 -1.70 -8.89
CA ALA A 74 5.86 -2.88 -9.46
C ALA A 74 5.00 -3.58 -10.51
N ILE A 75 3.69 -3.74 -10.24
CA ILE A 75 2.73 -4.34 -11.18
C ILE A 75 2.59 -3.52 -12.47
N GLU A 76 2.75 -2.19 -12.39
CA GLU A 76 2.76 -1.29 -13.56
C GLU A 76 4.06 -1.37 -14.38
N GLY A 77 5.01 -2.25 -14.02
CA GLY A 77 6.30 -2.38 -14.70
C GLY A 77 7.31 -1.29 -14.34
N ARG A 78 6.95 -0.37 -13.43
CA ARG A 78 7.81 0.74 -12.97
C ARG A 78 8.74 0.29 -11.85
N ARG A 79 9.53 -0.75 -12.14
CA ARG A 79 10.39 -1.44 -11.19
C ARG A 79 11.34 -0.52 -10.41
N GLN A 80 12.05 0.37 -11.10
CA GLN A 80 13.01 1.29 -10.47
C GLN A 80 12.34 2.23 -9.45
N ASP A 81 11.12 2.67 -9.75
CA ASP A 81 10.36 3.53 -8.85
C ASP A 81 9.88 2.75 -7.62
N ALA A 82 9.40 1.51 -7.82
CA ALA A 82 9.03 0.63 -6.72
C ALA A 82 10.22 0.34 -5.77
N LEU A 83 11.41 0.05 -6.32
CA LEU A 83 12.63 -0.13 -5.53
C LEU A 83 12.99 1.13 -4.74
N ARG A 84 12.94 2.31 -5.38
CA ARG A 84 13.21 3.59 -4.72
C ARG A 84 12.25 3.82 -3.56
N MET A 85 10.97 3.52 -3.74
CA MET A 85 9.97 3.64 -2.67
C MET A 85 10.31 2.75 -1.47
N LEU A 86 10.67 1.47 -1.70
CA LEU A 86 11.07 0.56 -0.64
C LEU A 86 12.34 1.02 0.08
N GLN A 87 13.35 1.50 -0.67
CA GLN A 87 14.59 2.02 -0.12
C GLN A 87 14.37 3.23 0.78
N VAL A 88 13.52 4.18 0.37
CA VAL A 88 13.18 5.35 1.19
C VAL A 88 12.56 4.93 2.52
N VAL A 89 11.62 3.97 2.50
CA VAL A 89 11.00 3.48 3.73
C VAL A 89 12.00 2.70 4.59
N ASN A 90 12.87 1.87 3.99
CA ASN A 90 13.93 1.15 4.71
C ASN A 90 14.89 2.10 5.44
N VAL A 91 15.23 3.24 4.84
CA VAL A 91 16.11 4.25 5.44
C VAL A 91 15.43 4.96 6.60
N LEU A 92 14.17 5.36 6.44
CA LEU A 92 13.44 6.14 7.45
C LEU A 92 12.88 5.28 8.58
N HIS A 93 12.46 4.05 8.28
CA HIS A 93 11.72 3.15 9.16
C HIS A 93 12.14 1.68 8.93
N PRO A 94 13.39 1.30 9.31
CA PRO A 94 13.97 -0.01 8.98
C PRO A 94 13.21 -1.21 9.56
N GLU A 95 12.47 -1.00 10.64
CA GLU A 95 11.71 -2.04 11.31
C GLU A 95 10.35 -2.34 10.67
N TRP A 96 9.88 -1.47 9.75
CA TRP A 96 8.58 -1.60 9.09
C TRP A 96 7.40 -1.82 10.06
N GLY A 97 7.54 -1.43 11.33
CA GLY A 97 6.52 -1.53 12.37
C GLY A 97 6.20 -2.96 12.84
N ARG A 98 6.16 -3.94 11.92
CA ARG A 98 5.86 -5.35 12.21
C ARG A 98 6.72 -6.28 11.36
N ALA A 99 7.11 -7.41 11.94
CA ALA A 99 7.95 -8.42 11.28
C ALA A 99 7.34 -8.92 9.96
N GLU A 100 6.02 -9.16 9.92
CA GLU A 100 5.30 -9.60 8.72
C GLU A 100 5.39 -8.59 7.58
N ARG A 101 5.31 -7.29 7.87
CA ARG A 101 5.43 -6.22 6.87
C ARG A 101 6.86 -6.09 6.37
N LYS A 102 7.84 -6.19 7.28
CA LYS A 102 9.28 -6.23 6.95
C LYS A 102 9.58 -7.38 6.00
N GLN A 103 9.04 -8.57 6.27
CA GLN A 103 9.21 -9.74 5.41
C GLN A 103 8.61 -9.53 4.02
N ARG A 104 7.38 -9.00 3.92
CA ARG A 104 6.76 -8.69 2.62
C ARG A 104 7.57 -7.65 1.82
N ALA A 105 8.03 -6.59 2.48
CA ALA A 105 8.88 -5.57 1.85
C ALA A 105 10.19 -6.17 1.31
N ALA A 106 10.86 -7.01 2.11
CA ALA A 106 12.08 -7.70 1.70
C ALA A 106 11.85 -8.68 0.54
N MET A 107 10.74 -9.42 0.54
CA MET A 107 10.37 -10.31 -0.56
C MET A 107 10.12 -9.53 -1.86
N LEU A 108 9.36 -8.44 -1.78
CA LEU A 108 9.12 -7.58 -2.94
C LEU A 108 10.42 -6.98 -3.47
N GLN A 109 11.29 -6.46 -2.59
CA GLN A 109 12.59 -5.93 -2.99
C GLN A 109 13.42 -6.99 -3.72
N LYS A 110 13.53 -8.19 -3.16
CA LYS A 110 14.28 -9.29 -3.78
C LYS A 110 13.72 -9.68 -5.15
N GLN A 111 12.39 -9.74 -5.30
CA GLN A 111 11.73 -9.99 -6.58
C GLN A 111 12.07 -8.90 -7.60
N LEU A 112 12.01 -7.65 -7.17
CA LEU A 112 12.36 -6.48 -7.98
C LEU A 112 13.86 -6.35 -8.22
N GLU A 113 14.75 -7.04 -7.52
CA GLU A 113 16.19 -7.05 -7.82
C GLU A 113 16.56 -8.23 -8.73
N SER A 114 15.82 -9.34 -8.64
CA SER A 114 16.10 -10.59 -9.34
C SER A 114 15.44 -10.70 -10.72
N ALA A 115 14.43 -9.88 -11.00
CA ALA A 115 13.88 -9.79 -12.35
C ALA A 115 14.97 -9.27 -13.32
N PRO A 116 15.02 -9.69 -14.59
CA PRO A 116 15.88 -9.08 -15.61
C PRO A 116 15.37 -7.69 -16.04
#